data_AF-A0A1B4XG38-F1
#
_entry.id   AF-A0A1B4XG38-F1
#
_cell.length_a   1.000
_cell.length_b   1.000
_cell.length_c   1.000
_cell.angle_alpha   90.00
_cell.angle_beta   90.00
_cell.angle_gamma   90.00
#
_symmetry.space_group_name_H-M   'P 1'
#
loop_
_entity.id
_entity.type
_entity.pdbx_description
1 polymer ?
#
loop_
_entity_poly.entity_id
_entity_poly.type
_entity_poly.pdbx_seq_one_letter_code
_entity_poly.pdbx_strand_id
1 'polypeptide(L)' 'MKITFKRNMGTLDRAIRTAVGLTLITIGPVTQAITPDKLSNILFGIVGTLALVSAFFAYCILYEVTGFGVGKK' A
#
# COMPACT_ATOMS: atom_id res chain seq x y z
N MET A 1 -14.93 -17.68 -6.68
CA MET A 1 -13.75 -17.26 -5.87
C MET A 1 -14.27 -16.53 -4.64
N LYS A 2 -14.30 -17.21 -3.48
CA LYS A 2 -14.86 -16.65 -2.24
C LYS A 2 -13.75 -15.81 -1.59
N ILE A 3 -13.73 -14.51 -1.84
CA ILE A 3 -12.73 -13.61 -1.27
C ILE A 3 -13.09 -13.41 0.21
N THR A 4 -12.62 -14.30 1.08
CA THR A 4 -12.74 -14.10 2.51
C THR A 4 -11.73 -13.03 2.91
N PHE A 5 -12.19 -11.78 3.08
CA PHE A 5 -11.39 -10.66 3.60
C PHE A 5 -11.00 -10.92 5.06
N LYS A 6 -10.06 -11.83 5.29
CA LYS A 6 -9.46 -12.05 6.60
C LYS A 6 -8.32 -11.05 6.75
N ARG A 7 -8.40 -10.17 7.77
CA ARG A 7 -7.33 -9.21 8.07
C ARG A 7 -6.05 -10.00 8.33
N ASN A 8 -5.05 -9.84 7.47
CA ASN A 8 -3.78 -10.54 7.55
C ASN A 8 -2.62 -9.62 7.99
N MET A 9 -2.92 -8.33 8.15
CA MET A 9 -1.94 -7.28 8.38
C MET A 9 -2.08 -6.67 9.78
N GLY A 10 -0.96 -6.51 10.48
CA GLY A 10 -0.90 -5.85 11.78
C GLY A 10 -1.13 -4.33 11.69
N THR A 11 -1.50 -3.71 12.82
CA THR A 11 -1.74 -2.27 12.92
C THR A 11 -0.50 -1.43 12.60
N LEU A 12 0.69 -1.90 12.96
CA LEU A 12 1.96 -1.23 12.66
C LEU A 12 2.23 -1.20 11.15
N ASP A 13 2.11 -2.33 10.47
CA ASP A 13 2.34 -2.42 9.02
C ASP A 13 1.29 -1.62 8.23
N ARG A 14 0.05 -1.60 8.73
CA ARG A 14 -1.02 -0.74 8.21
C ARG A 14 -0.66 0.75 8.34
N ALA A 15 -0.15 1.17 9.50
CA ALA A 15 0.28 2.55 9.72
C ALA A 15 1.45 2.94 8.81
N ILE A 16 2.44 2.06 8.65
CA ILE A 16 3.58 2.27 7.76
C ILE A 16 3.10 2.40 6.31
N ARG A 17 2.21 1.51 5.84
CA ARG A 17 1.67 1.61 4.48
C ARG A 17 0.82 2.84 4.25
N THR A 18 0.06 3.31 5.24
CA THR A 18 -0.62 4.59 5.12
C THR A 18 0.36 5.75 5.04
N ALA A 19 1.40 5.77 5.86
CA ALA A 19 2.41 6.83 5.85
C ALA A 19 3.17 6.86 4.52
N VAL A 20 3.65 5.70 4.06
CA VAL A 20 4.37 5.57 2.78
C VAL A 20 3.46 5.87 1.58
N GLY A 21 2.21 5.40 1.60
CA GLY A 21 1.25 5.70 0.53
C GLY A 21 0.96 7.20 0.42
N LEU A 22 0.75 7.87 1.57
CA LEU A 22 0.57 9.32 1.62
C LEU A 22 1.80 10.07 1.14
N THR A 23 3.01 9.70 1.58
CA THR A 23 4.24 10.38 1.13
C THR A 23 4.49 10.20 -0.36
N LEU A 24 4.26 9.01 -0.93
CA LEU A 24 4.45 8.79 -2.37
C LEU A 24 3.45 9.62 -3.21
N ILE A 25 2.20 9.76 -2.76
CA ILE A 25 1.20 10.60 -3.44
C ILE A 25 1.55 12.09 -3.28
N THR A 26 1.99 12.53 -2.09
CA THR A 26 2.32 13.94 -1.91
C THR A 26 3.55 14.34 -2.71
N ILE A 27 4.62 13.53 -2.69
CA ILE A 27 5.89 13.88 -3.32
C ILE A 27 5.83 13.77 -4.85
N GLY A 28 5.12 12.75 -5.37
CA GLY A 28 4.97 12.53 -6.81
C GLY A 28 3.91 13.44 -7.43
N PRO A 29 2.66 12.98 -7.58
CA PRO A 29 1.64 13.71 -8.33
C PRO A 29 1.23 15.06 -7.76
N VAL A 30 1.31 15.28 -6.43
CA VAL A 30 0.88 16.56 -5.83
C VAL A 30 1.96 17.64 -5.89
N THR A 31 3.20 17.33 -5.51
CA THR A 31 4.28 18.33 -5.42
C THR A 31 5.25 18.28 -6.60
N GLN A 32 5.27 17.19 -7.38
CA GLN A 32 6.21 16.94 -8.48
C GLN A 32 7.68 17.15 -8.08
N ALA A 33 8.01 16.97 -6.80
CA ALA A 33 9.25 17.47 -6.22
C ALA A 33 10.47 16.60 -6.58
N ILE A 34 10.27 15.33 -6.93
CA ILE A 34 11.37 14.37 -7.19
C ILE A 34 11.54 14.04 -8.67
N THR A 35 10.47 14.01 -9.48
CA THR A 35 10.57 13.64 -10.89
C THR A 35 9.70 14.54 -11.78
N PRO A 36 10.29 15.22 -12.79
CA PRO A 36 9.54 16.06 -13.71
C PRO A 36 8.78 15.25 -14.78
N ASP A 37 9.14 13.98 -14.98
CA ASP A 37 8.57 13.11 -15.99
C ASP A 37 7.15 12.64 -15.60
N LYS A 38 6.20 12.79 -16.53
CA LYS A 38 4.79 12.37 -16.34
C LYS A 38 4.66 10.89 -15.98
N LEU A 39 5.50 10.03 -16.55
CA LEU A 39 5.46 8.59 -16.32
C LEU A 39 5.82 8.23 -14.88
N SER A 40 6.88 8.84 -14.34
CA SER A 40 7.31 8.66 -12.95
C SER A 40 6.22 9.11 -11.98
N ASN A 41 5.61 10.28 -12.19
CA ASN A 41 4.52 10.79 -11.35
C ASN A 41 3.28 9.88 -11.34
N ILE A 42 2.92 9.30 -12.50
CA ILE A 42 1.83 8.31 -12.59
C ILE A 42 2.19 7.05 -11.80
N LEU A 43 3.42 6.56 -11.92
CA LEU A 43 3.88 5.38 -11.17
C LEU A 43 3.79 5.62 -9.65
N PHE A 44 4.28 6.77 -9.17
CA PHE A 44 4.20 7.15 -7.76
C PHE A 44 2.74 7.22 -7.27
N GLY A 45 1.83 7.78 -8.08
CA GLY A 45 0.41 7.79 -7.78
C GLY A 45 -0.21 6.40 -7.68
N ILE A 46 0.10 5.50 -8.63
CA ILE A 46 -0.42 4.13 -8.63
C ILE A 46 0.10 3.35 -7.41
N VAL A 47 1.41 3.39 -7.16
CA VAL A 47 2.04 2.68 -6.05
C VAL A 47 1.53 3.21 -4.71
N GLY A 48 1.43 4.53 -4.55
CA GLY A 48 0.87 5.15 -3.35
C GLY A 48 -0.59 4.77 -3.12
N THR A 49 -1.41 4.76 -4.17
CA THR A 49 -2.82 4.36 -4.08
C THR A 49 -2.97 2.88 -3.71
N LEU A 50 -2.17 1.99 -4.30
CA LEU A 50 -2.15 0.56 -3.94
C LEU A 50 -1.72 0.35 -2.48
N ALA A 51 -0.74 1.11 -1.99
CA ALA A 51 -0.34 1.07 -0.60
C ALA A 51 -1.50 1.47 0.33
N LEU A 52 -2.21 2.56 0.01
CA LEU A 52 -3.37 3.01 0.79
C LEU A 52 -4.53 2.01 0.74
N VAL A 53 -4.85 1.46 -0.43
CA VAL A 53 -5.91 0.45 -0.59
C VAL A 53 -5.58 -0.80 0.24
N SER A 54 -4.34 -1.30 0.15
CA SER A 54 -3.93 -2.47 0.93
C SER A 54 -3.94 -2.21 2.45
N ALA A 55 -3.59 -0.99 2.87
CA ALA A 55 -3.71 -0.57 4.26
C ALA A 55 -5.17 -0.47 4.72
N PHE A 56 -6.05 0.10 3.89
CA PHE A 56 -7.48 0.26 4.18
C PHE A 56 -8.16 -1.10 4.43
N PHE A 57 -7.94 -2.05 3.54
CA PHE A 57 -8.47 -3.41 3.66
C PHE A 57 -7.71 -4.28 4.68
N ALA A 58 -6.58 -3.80 5.23
CA ALA A 58 -5.69 -4.60 6.09
C ALA A 58 -5.39 -5.99 5.51
N TYR A 59 -5.22 -6.03 4.18
CA TYR A 59 -5.02 -7.26 3.44
C TYR A 59 -3.90 -7.06 2.43
N CYS A 60 -3.01 -8.04 2.38
CA CYS A 60 -1.91 -8.08 1.43
C CYS A 60 -1.79 -9.50 0.89
N ILE A 61 -1.94 -9.66 -0.43
CA ILE A 61 -1.78 -10.95 -1.12
C ILE A 61 -0.42 -11.57 -0.81
N LEU A 62 0.64 -10.75 -0.75
CA LEU A 62 2.00 -11.20 -0.44
C LEU A 62 2.09 -11.90 0.92
N TYR A 63 1.35 -11.42 1.92
CA TYR A 63 1.31 -12.02 3.26
C TYR A 63 0.57 -13.37 3.27
N GLU A 64 -0.38 -13.57 2.35
CA GLU A 64 -1.04 -14.87 2.17
C GLU A 64 -0.11 -15.87 1.49
N VAL A 65 0.68 -15.43 0.51
CA VAL A 65 1.65 -16.26 -0.21
C VAL A 65 2.86 -16.63 0.66
N THR A 66 3.37 -15.69 1.46
CA THR A 66 4.56 -15.92 2.31
C THR A 66 4.24 -16.49 3.69
N GLY A 67 2.95 -16.53 4.08
CA GLY A 67 2.52 -17.00 5.39
C GLY A 67 2.85 -16.06 6.55
N PHE A 68 3.34 -14.84 6.30
CA PHE A 68 3.47 -13.80 7.31
C PHE A 68 2.09 -13.21 7.58
N GLY A 69 1.52 -13.50 8.75
CA GLY A 69 0.18 -13.05 9.11
C GLY A 69 0.00 -12.93 10.61
N VAL A 70 -0.64 -11.86 11.07
CA VAL A 70 -0.98 -11.69 12.51
C VAL A 70 -2.06 -12.68 12.93
N GLY A 71 -2.84 -13.18 11.97
CA GLY A 71 -3.70 -14.35 12.16
C GLY A 71 -2.87 -15.61 12.08
N LYS A 72 -2.34 -16.06 13.22
CA LYS A 72 -1.69 -17.36 13.39
C LYS A 72 -2.43 -18.47 12.62
N LYS A 73 -1.66 -19.39 12.01
CA LYS A 73 -2.12 -20.77 11.85
C LYS A 73 -2.33 -21.39 13.24
#